data_AF-A0A2J8TIA0-F1
#
_entry.id   AF-A0A2J8TIA0-F1
#
_cell.length_a   1.000
_cell.length_b   1.000
_cell.length_c   1.000
_cell.angle_alpha   90.00
_cell.angle_beta   90.00
_cell.angle_gamma   90.00
#
_symmetry.space_group_name_H-M   'P 1'
#
loop_
_entity.id
_entity.type
_entity.pdbx_description
1 polymer ?
#
loop_
_entity_poly.entity_id
_entity_poly.type
_entity_poly.pdbx_seq_one_letter_code
_entity_poly.pdbx_strand_id
1 'polypeptide(L)'
;MMAKNKEPRPPSYTISVVGLSGTEKDKGNCGVGKSCLCNRFVRSKADEYYPEHTSVLSTIDFGGRVVNNDHFLYWGDIIQNGEDGVECKIHVIEQTEFIDDQTFLPHRSTNLQPYIKRAAASKLQSAEKLMYICTDQLGL
;
A
#
# COMPACT_ATOMS: atom_id res chain seq x y z
N MET A 1 23.57 24.91 31.33
CA MET A 1 22.85 24.66 30.06
C MET A 1 21.55 23.95 30.39
N MET A 2 20.40 24.59 30.18
CA MET A 2 19.10 23.92 30.32
C MET A 2 18.93 22.92 29.19
N ALA A 3 18.55 21.69 29.52
CA ALA A 3 18.18 20.68 28.54
C ALA A 3 17.01 21.23 27.71
N LYS A 4 17.17 21.29 26.38
CA LYS A 4 16.03 21.54 25.49
C LYS A 4 15.02 20.42 25.75
N ASN A 5 13.86 20.75 26.30
CA ASN A 5 12.73 19.84 26.32
C ASN A 5 12.52 19.36 24.89
N LYS A 6 12.60 18.03 24.67
CA LYS A 6 12.25 17.44 23.38
C LYS A 6 10.81 17.82 23.12
N GLU A 7 10.56 18.57 22.05
CA GLU A 7 9.20 18.78 21.58
C GLU A 7 8.54 17.42 21.38
N PRO A 8 7.28 17.25 21.81
CA PRO A 8 6.56 16.00 21.62
C PRO A 8 6.51 15.71 20.12
N ARG A 9 6.93 14.51 19.72
CA ARG A 9 6.85 14.11 18.31
C ARG A 9 5.37 14.05 17.90
N PRO A 10 5.02 14.51 16.70
CA PRO A 10 3.71 14.28 16.11
C PRO A 10 3.27 12.83 16.27
N PRO A 11 2.03 12.53 16.70
CA PRO A 11 1.50 11.18 16.68
C PRO A 11 1.56 10.61 15.26
N SER A 12 1.80 9.30 15.18
CA SER A 12 1.93 8.58 13.91
C SER A 12 0.92 7.45 13.86
N TYR A 13 0.15 7.40 12.77
CA TYR A 13 -0.88 6.39 12.52
C TYR A 13 -0.55 5.61 11.27
N THR A 14 -0.80 4.30 11.30
CA THR A 14 -0.73 3.46 10.11
C THR A 14 -2.14 3.00 9.77
N ILE A 15 -2.61 3.35 8.58
CA ILE A 15 -3.92 2.99 8.06
C ILE A 15 -3.73 1.88 7.03
N SER A 16 -4.32 0.71 7.29
CA SER A 16 -4.36 -0.40 6.36
C SER A 16 -5.73 -0.46 5.68
N VAL A 17 -5.77 -0.11 4.39
CA VAL A 17 -6.97 -0.16 3.56
C VAL A 17 -7.18 -1.61 3.09
N VAL A 18 -8.37 -2.15 3.37
CA VAL A 18 -8.77 -3.52 3.04
C VAL A 18 -10.10 -3.50 2.29
N GLY A 19 -10.37 -4.54 1.51
CA GLY A 19 -11.60 -4.70 0.73
C GLY A 19 -11.56 -5.99 -0.10
N LEU A 20 -12.49 -6.22 -1.02
CA LEU A 20 -12.38 -7.41 -1.89
C LEU A 20 -11.08 -7.37 -2.71
N SER A 21 -10.35 -8.49 -2.70
CA SER A 21 -9.08 -8.71 -3.41
C SER A 21 -8.96 -10.20 -3.72
N GLY A 22 -8.34 -10.52 -4.85
CA GLY A 22 -8.21 -11.89 -5.33
C GLY A 22 -8.04 -11.94 -6.84
N THR A 23 -8.21 -13.13 -7.40
CA THR A 23 -8.19 -13.39 -8.84
C THR A 23 -9.38 -12.75 -9.55
N GLU A 24 -9.36 -12.72 -10.88
CA GLU A 24 -10.52 -12.30 -11.69
C GLU A 24 -11.78 -13.13 -11.38
N LYS A 25 -11.61 -14.40 -11.00
CA LYS A 25 -12.72 -15.25 -10.55
C LYS A 25 -13.36 -14.74 -9.25
N ASP A 26 -12.57 -14.13 -8.35
CA ASP A 26 -13.03 -13.69 -7.03
C ASP A 26 -13.65 -12.29 -7.06
N LYS A 27 -13.06 -11.37 -7.84
CA LYS A 27 -13.47 -9.95 -7.87
C LYS A 27 -14.07 -9.48 -9.21
N GLY A 28 -14.02 -10.31 -10.26
CA GLY A 28 -14.28 -9.89 -11.63
C GLY A 28 -13.13 -9.08 -12.22
N ASN A 29 -13.40 -8.41 -13.34
CA ASN A 29 -12.40 -7.67 -14.13
C ASN A 29 -12.05 -6.31 -13.51
N CYS A 30 -12.80 -5.87 -12.49
CA CYS A 30 -12.62 -4.57 -11.86
C CYS A 30 -12.42 -4.72 -10.35
N GLY A 31 -11.47 -3.98 -9.78
CA GLY A 31 -11.27 -3.91 -8.33
C GLY A 31 -12.30 -3.00 -7.66
N VAL A 32 -12.46 -3.13 -6.34
CA VAL A 32 -13.38 -2.30 -5.54
C VAL A 32 -12.88 -0.86 -5.28
N GLY A 33 -11.82 -0.41 -5.95
CA GLY A 33 -11.34 0.98 -5.87
C GLY A 33 -10.34 1.31 -4.75
N LYS A 34 -9.75 0.30 -4.09
CA LYS A 34 -8.78 0.51 -2.99
C LYS A 34 -7.57 1.36 -3.41
N SER A 35 -6.96 1.02 -4.54
CA SER A 35 -5.77 1.71 -5.06
C SER A 35 -6.08 3.17 -5.41
N CYS A 36 -7.20 3.43 -6.09
CA CYS A 36 -7.65 4.79 -6.39
C CYS A 36 -7.92 5.62 -5.13
N LEU A 37 -8.54 5.02 -4.11
CA LEU A 37 -8.76 5.65 -2.81
C LEU A 37 -7.43 6.02 -2.15
N CYS A 38 -6.47 5.08 -2.08
CA CYS A 38 -5.17 5.32 -1.49
C CYS A 38 -4.37 6.38 -2.28
N ASN A 39 -4.38 6.33 -3.61
CA ASN A 39 -3.73 7.32 -4.45
C ASN A 39 -4.28 8.71 -4.18
N ARG A 40 -5.61 8.88 -4.22
CA ARG A 40 -6.25 10.19 -4.02
C ARG A 40 -6.00 10.74 -2.61
N PHE A 41 -5.96 9.86 -1.61
CA PHE A 41 -5.69 10.25 -0.23
C PHE A 41 -4.25 10.72 -0.03
N VAL A 42 -3.26 9.99 -0.55
CA VAL A 42 -1.84 10.34 -0.39
C VAL A 42 -1.41 11.47 -1.34
N ARG A 43 -1.98 11.52 -2.55
CA ARG A 43 -1.69 12.53 -3.58
C ARG A 43 -3.00 13.16 -4.05
N SER A 44 -3.37 14.24 -3.36
CA SER A 44 -4.67 14.88 -3.54
C SER A 44 -4.81 15.65 -4.85
N LYS A 45 -3.68 16.06 -5.47
CA LYS A 45 -3.69 16.85 -6.70
C LYS A 45 -4.16 16.02 -7.90
N ALA A 46 -4.68 16.70 -8.92
CA ALA A 46 -5.24 16.04 -10.10
C ALA A 46 -4.17 15.40 -10.99
N ASP A 47 -3.02 16.05 -11.12
CA ASP A 47 -1.84 15.63 -11.89
C ASP A 47 -1.08 14.45 -11.28
N GLU A 48 -1.33 14.14 -10.00
CA GLU A 48 -0.68 13.04 -9.27
C GLU A 48 -1.61 11.82 -9.08
N TYR A 49 -2.77 11.82 -9.74
CA TYR A 49 -3.76 10.74 -9.67
C TYR A 49 -3.70 9.85 -10.91
N TYR A 50 -3.56 8.55 -10.68
CA TYR A 50 -3.60 7.51 -11.71
C TYR A 50 -4.94 6.76 -11.59
N PRO A 51 -5.74 6.68 -12.66
CA PRO A 51 -7.02 5.97 -12.62
C PRO A 51 -6.85 4.44 -12.66
N GLU A 52 -5.75 3.95 -13.24
CA GLU A 52 -5.51 2.54 -13.48
C GLU A 52 -4.35 2.02 -12.63
N HIS A 53 -4.64 0.97 -11.85
CA HIS A 53 -3.67 0.28 -11.01
C HIS A 53 -3.85 -1.23 -11.18
N THR A 54 -2.97 -1.89 -11.92
CA THR A 54 -3.06 -3.34 -12.12
C THR A 54 -2.64 -4.11 -10.88
N SER A 55 -3.32 -5.23 -10.62
CA SER A 55 -2.88 -6.25 -9.65
C SER A 55 -2.33 -7.50 -10.33
N VAL A 56 -2.18 -7.50 -11.65
CA VAL A 56 -1.58 -8.58 -12.43
C VAL A 56 -0.18 -8.15 -12.78
N LEU A 57 0.81 -8.88 -12.30
CA LEU A 57 2.23 -8.50 -12.33
C LEU A 57 3.08 -9.66 -12.81
N SER A 58 4.20 -9.34 -13.46
CA SER A 58 5.26 -10.31 -13.72
C SER A 58 5.94 -10.76 -12.42
N THR A 59 6.61 -11.90 -12.44
CA THR A 59 7.44 -12.34 -11.30
C THR A 59 8.54 -11.32 -10.95
N ILE A 60 9.06 -10.61 -11.94
CA ILE A 60 10.11 -9.58 -11.76
C ILE A 60 9.54 -8.38 -10.99
N ASP A 61 8.38 -7.88 -11.41
CA ASP A 61 7.73 -6.74 -10.76
C ASP A 61 7.30 -7.06 -9.33
N PHE A 62 6.78 -8.27 -9.11
CA PHE A 62 6.40 -8.73 -7.78
C PHE A 62 7.59 -8.81 -6.82
N GLY A 63 8.77 -9.21 -7.32
CA GLY A 63 10.01 -9.27 -6.55
C GLY A 63 10.72 -7.93 -6.36
N GLY A 64 10.40 -6.92 -7.17
CA GLY A 64 11.02 -5.59 -7.09
C GLY A 64 10.69 -4.85 -5.79
N ARG A 65 11.53 -3.91 -5.36
CA ARG A 65 11.47 -3.28 -4.02
C ARG A 65 10.15 -2.55 -3.69
N VAL A 66 9.34 -2.20 -4.68
CA VAL A 66 8.02 -1.57 -4.46
C VAL A 66 7.01 -2.61 -3.96
N VAL A 67 6.89 -3.76 -4.64
CA VAL A 67 5.98 -4.85 -4.25
C VAL A 67 6.63 -5.76 -3.19
N ASN A 68 7.94 -5.97 -3.29
CA ASN A 68 8.82 -6.60 -2.31
C ASN A 68 8.39 -8.00 -1.86
N ASN A 69 7.86 -8.80 -2.79
CA ASN A 69 7.30 -10.12 -2.53
C ASN A 69 6.11 -10.12 -1.55
N ASP A 70 5.43 -8.98 -1.38
CA ASP A 70 4.29 -8.81 -0.51
C ASP A 70 2.99 -8.62 -1.30
N HIS A 71 1.88 -9.07 -0.74
CA HIS A 71 0.54 -8.69 -1.24
C HIS A 71 -0.01 -7.45 -0.53
N PHE A 72 0.84 -6.46 -0.30
CA PHE A 72 0.41 -5.13 0.10
C PHE A 72 1.28 -4.06 -0.55
N LEU A 73 0.70 -2.89 -0.77
CA LEU A 73 1.42 -1.69 -1.22
C LEU A 73 1.60 -0.74 -0.06
N TYR A 74 2.77 -0.12 0.01
CA TYR A 74 2.99 1.05 0.83
C TYR A 74 2.78 2.28 -0.05
N TRP A 75 1.72 3.04 0.20
CA TRP A 75 1.34 4.19 -0.62
C TRP A 75 2.10 5.47 -0.27
N GLY A 76 2.76 5.49 0.87
CA GLY A 76 3.52 6.64 1.36
C GLY A 76 2.97 7.16 2.68
N ASP A 77 3.39 8.37 3.03
CA ASP A 77 2.88 9.09 4.18
C ASP A 77 2.44 10.51 3.84
N ILE A 78 1.49 11.00 4.63
CA ILE A 78 1.05 12.40 4.61
C ILE A 78 1.18 12.99 6.01
N ILE A 79 1.37 14.31 6.04
CA ILE A 79 1.26 15.10 7.27
C ILE A 79 -0.10 15.78 7.24
N GLN A 80 -0.94 15.45 8.22
CA GLN A 80 -2.25 16.04 8.38
C GLN A 80 -2.24 16.95 9.60
N ASN A 81 -2.67 18.20 9.42
CA ASN A 81 -2.93 19.11 10.53
C ASN A 81 -4.29 18.74 11.15
N GLY A 82 -4.28 18.40 12.44
CA GLY A 82 -5.49 18.23 13.23
C GLY A 82 -6.23 19.56 13.44
N GLU A 83 -7.50 19.48 13.81
CA GLU A 83 -8.32 20.66 14.11
C GLU A 83 -7.79 21.46 15.32
N ASP A 84 -7.08 20.78 16.22
CA ASP A 84 -6.37 21.33 17.37
C ASP A 84 -5.00 21.95 17.01
N GLY A 85 -4.63 21.95 15.74
CA GLY A 85 -3.34 22.43 15.24
C GLY A 85 -2.18 21.46 15.48
N VAL A 86 -2.45 20.24 15.97
CA VAL A 86 -1.41 19.22 16.15
C VAL A 86 -1.20 18.49 14.84
N GLU A 87 0.03 18.51 14.33
CA GLU A 87 0.41 17.68 13.18
C GLU A 87 0.35 16.19 13.55
N CYS A 88 -0.13 15.36 12.64
CA CYS A 88 -0.04 13.92 12.73
C CYS A 88 0.50 13.35 11.43
N LYS A 89 1.27 12.27 11.53
CA LYS A 89 1.80 11.54 10.39
C LYS A 89 0.94 10.31 10.11
N ILE A 90 0.45 10.17 8.88
CA ILE A 90 -0.37 9.04 8.48
C ILE A 90 0.36 8.25 7.42
N HIS A 91 0.67 6.98 7.70
CA HIS A 91 1.19 6.02 6.75
C HIS A 91 0.04 5.22 6.14
N VAL A 92 0.01 5.09 4.82
CA VAL A 92 -1.07 4.39 4.11
C VAL A 92 -0.56 3.10 3.50
N ILE A 93 -1.25 2.01 3.80
CA ILE A 93 -0.99 0.67 3.28
C ILE A 93 -2.27 0.19 2.61
N GLU A 94 -2.13 -0.49 1.47
CA GLU A 94 -3.23 -1.22 0.84
C GLU A 94 -2.97 -2.71 0.90
N GLN A 95 -3.85 -3.47 1.54
CA GLN A 95 -3.86 -4.93 1.47
C GLN A 95 -4.55 -5.35 0.17
N THR A 96 -3.88 -6.18 -0.62
CA THR A 96 -4.39 -6.62 -1.92
C THR A 96 -4.02 -8.07 -2.19
N GLU A 97 -4.19 -8.53 -3.42
CA GLU A 97 -3.71 -9.82 -3.90
C GLU A 97 -3.16 -9.66 -5.32
N PHE A 98 -1.83 -9.65 -5.44
CA PHE A 98 -1.15 -9.72 -6.73
C PHE A 98 -1.22 -11.10 -7.37
N ILE A 99 -1.50 -11.09 -8.66
CA ILE A 99 -1.68 -12.26 -9.53
C ILE A 99 -0.53 -12.30 -10.53
N ASP A 100 -0.01 -13.49 -10.79
CA ASP A 100 1.02 -13.73 -11.78
C ASP A 100 0.45 -13.66 -13.20
N ASP A 101 1.11 -12.91 -14.08
CA ASP A 101 0.66 -12.60 -15.44
C ASP A 101 0.75 -13.79 -16.42
N GLN A 102 1.51 -14.84 -16.08
CA GLN A 102 1.62 -16.05 -16.90
C GLN A 102 0.65 -17.14 -16.45
N THR A 103 0.52 -17.32 -15.14
CA THR A 103 -0.27 -18.43 -14.56
C THR A 103 -1.68 -18.00 -14.15
N PHE A 104 -1.94 -16.71 -14.01
CA PHE A 104 -3.18 -16.14 -13.46
C PHE A 104 -3.53 -16.66 -12.05
N LEU A 105 -2.53 -17.14 -11.32
CA LEU A 105 -2.65 -17.55 -9.93
C LEU A 105 -2.04 -16.47 -9.01
N PRO A 106 -2.46 -16.39 -7.74
CA PRO A 106 -1.80 -15.51 -6.78
C PRO A 106 -0.30 -15.78 -6.72
N HIS A 107 0.50 -14.72 -6.75
CA HIS A 107 1.95 -14.81 -6.55
C HIS A 107 2.27 -15.52 -5.23
N ARG A 108 3.38 -16.27 -5.18
CA ARG A 108 3.85 -16.85 -3.91
C ARG A 108 4.57 -15.77 -3.12
N SER A 109 3.92 -15.27 -2.07
CA SER A 109 4.56 -14.38 -1.11
C SER A 109 5.26 -15.12 0.02
N THR A 110 6.00 -14.35 0.83
CA THR A 110 6.56 -14.79 2.12
C THR A 110 5.48 -15.21 3.12
N ASN A 111 4.24 -14.70 2.98
CA ASN A 111 3.12 -15.01 3.85
C ASN A 111 2.03 -15.81 3.11
N LEU A 112 2.06 -17.13 3.25
CA LEU A 112 1.18 -18.08 2.57
C LEU A 112 -0.27 -18.11 3.11
N GLN A 113 -0.64 -17.22 4.03
CA GLN A 113 -2.01 -17.18 4.55
C GLN A 113 -3.01 -16.67 3.49
N PRO A 114 -4.28 -17.12 3.54
CA PRO A 114 -5.35 -16.57 2.71
C PRO A 114 -5.52 -15.07 2.93
N TYR A 115 -6.02 -14.37 1.90
CA TYR A 115 -6.21 -12.92 1.91
C TYR A 115 -6.90 -12.40 3.19
N ILE A 116 -8.02 -13.01 3.62
CA ILE A 116 -8.79 -12.58 4.80
C ILE A 116 -7.91 -12.51 6.06
N LYS A 117 -7.00 -13.48 6.24
CA LYS A 117 -6.09 -13.49 7.39
C LYS A 117 -4.94 -12.49 7.22
N ARG A 118 -4.37 -12.37 6.02
CA ARG A 118 -3.31 -11.38 5.76
C ARG A 118 -3.80 -9.95 5.93
N ALA A 119 -4.99 -9.65 5.41
CA ALA A 119 -5.59 -8.32 5.45
C ALA A 119 -5.88 -7.84 6.88
N ALA A 120 -6.11 -8.77 7.81
CA ALA A 120 -6.33 -8.48 9.22
C ALA A 120 -5.03 -8.35 10.05
N ALA A 121 -3.85 -8.51 9.43
CA ALA A 121 -2.57 -8.41 10.15
C ALA A 121 -2.32 -6.98 10.65
N SER A 122 -2.09 -6.84 11.95
CA SER A 122 -1.79 -5.55 12.61
C SER A 122 -0.29 -5.21 12.67
N LYS A 123 0.57 -6.17 12.32
CA LYS A 123 2.02 -6.00 12.24
C LYS A 123 2.48 -6.43 10.86
N LEU A 124 3.06 -5.49 10.13
CA LEU A 124 3.66 -5.73 8.81
C LEU A 124 5.16 -5.46 8.89
N GLN A 125 5.93 -6.33 8.26
CA GLN A 125 7.37 -6.21 8.18
C GLN A 125 7.77 -6.46 6.73
N SER A 126 8.39 -5.47 6.12
CA SER A 126 8.92 -5.56 4.77
C SER A 126 10.12 -4.62 4.68
N ALA A 127 11.32 -5.20 4.80
CA ALA A 127 12.55 -4.43 4.85
C ALA A 127 12.80 -3.76 3.50
N GLU A 128 13.22 -2.50 3.53
CA GLU A 128 13.60 -1.73 2.34
C GLU A 128 12.49 -1.53 1.28
N LYS A 129 11.23 -1.78 1.64
CA LYS A 129 10.07 -1.58 0.79
C LYS A 129 9.92 -0.12 0.40
N LEU A 130 9.81 0.14 -0.90
CA LEU A 130 9.64 1.48 -1.45
C LEU A 130 8.17 1.84 -1.58
N MET A 131 7.90 3.15 -1.55
CA MET A 131 6.57 3.71 -1.81
C MET A 131 6.14 3.43 -3.25
N TYR A 132 4.89 3.00 -3.41
CA TYR A 132 4.23 2.84 -4.70
C TYR A 132 3.68 4.17 -5.24
N ILE A 133 3.92 4.43 -6.52
CA ILE A 133 3.38 5.59 -7.25
C ILE A 133 2.27 5.16 -8.20
N CYS A 134 2.64 4.35 -9.18
CA CYS A 134 1.79 3.79 -10.21
C CYS A 134 2.42 2.51 -10.76
N THR A 135 1.73 1.81 -11.65
CA THR A 135 2.23 0.58 -12.26
C THR A 135 3.48 0.80 -13.11
N ASP A 136 3.61 1.97 -13.76
CA ASP A 136 4.75 2.30 -14.61
C ASP A 136 6.09 2.39 -13.84
N GLN A 137 6.04 2.51 -12.51
CA GLN A 137 7.21 2.51 -11.65
C GLN A 137 7.80 1.10 -11.45
N LEU A 138 7.01 0.06 -11.69
CA LEU A 138 7.44 -1.32 -11.53
C LEU A 138 8.38 -1.69 -12.69
N GLY A 139 9.48 -2.37 -12.40
CA GLY A 139 10.44 -2.81 -13.43
C GLY A 139 11.58 -1.84 -13.77
N LEU A 140 11.80 -0.81 -12.96
CA LEU A 140 13.05 -0.02 -12.94
C LEU A 140 14.17 -0.71 -12.16
#